data_AF-A0A7T5BLY3-F1
#
_entry.id   AF-A0A7T5BLY3-F1
#
_cell.length_a   1.000
_cell.length_b   1.000
_cell.length_c   1.000
_cell.angle_alpha   90.00
_cell.angle_beta   90.00
_cell.angle_gamma   90.00
#
_symmetry.space_group_name_H-M   'P 1'
#
loop_
_entity.id
_entity.type
_entity.pdbx_description
1 polymer ?
#
loop_
_entity_poly.entity_id
_entity_poly.type
_entity_poly.pdbx_seq_one_letter_code
_entity_poly.pdbx_strand_id
1 'polypeptide(L)'
;MGRAGASAPTLSGRLVTGVLATTALERHRTIVAEIERIGEDPAALMAPHREAIDLFLERTSGADWYESMLTGYVTAGILNDLFGNLLRSLPIDVRQRLRSVFDAREEAAVVEELTAHIEDDPQIGSRLAMWGRRLVGDTLLVARSALASHAREDQERLEPVWTELIAAHTRRMDALGLTA
;
A
#
# COMPACT_ATOMS: atom_id res chain seq x y z
N MET A 1 -11.51 -1.08 -2.32
CA MET A 1 -11.55 -1.25 -3.78
C MET A 1 -12.94 -1.53 -4.36
N GLY A 2 -13.79 -2.36 -3.74
CA GLY A 2 -15.15 -2.62 -4.29
C GLY A 2 -16.02 -1.37 -4.53
N ARG A 3 -16.00 -0.41 -3.60
CA ARG A 3 -16.67 0.91 -3.77
C ARG A 3 -16.02 1.77 -4.86
N ALA A 4 -14.68 1.84 -4.87
CA ALA A 4 -13.92 2.58 -5.87
C ALA A 4 -14.23 2.09 -7.30
N GLY A 5 -14.33 0.77 -7.52
CA GLY A 5 -14.62 0.23 -8.84
C GLY A 5 -15.98 0.67 -9.39
N ALA A 6 -16.98 0.86 -8.52
CA ALA A 6 -18.30 1.37 -8.91
C ALA A 6 -18.30 2.88 -9.23
N SER A 7 -17.44 3.65 -8.55
CA SER A 7 -17.34 5.10 -8.69
C SER A 7 -16.33 5.57 -9.73
N ALA A 8 -15.67 4.66 -10.45
CA ALA A 8 -14.68 5.04 -11.45
C ALA A 8 -15.32 5.82 -12.61
N PRO A 9 -14.71 6.95 -13.03
CA PRO A 9 -15.29 7.87 -14.01
C PRO A 9 -15.28 7.30 -15.44
N THR A 10 -14.36 6.38 -15.73
CA THR A 10 -14.17 5.79 -17.05
C THR A 10 -14.16 4.26 -16.97
N LEU A 11 -14.38 3.59 -18.11
CA LEU A 11 -14.23 2.14 -18.17
C LEU A 11 -12.77 1.71 -17.94
N SER A 12 -11.80 2.49 -18.44
CA SER A 12 -10.37 2.26 -18.17
C SER A 12 -10.07 2.30 -16.67
N GLY A 13 -10.56 3.32 -15.97
CA GLY A 13 -10.45 3.43 -14.52
C GLY A 13 -11.07 2.24 -13.78
N ARG A 14 -12.20 1.69 -14.26
CA ARG A 14 -12.77 0.44 -13.69
C ARG A 14 -11.82 -0.74 -13.86
N LEU A 15 -11.22 -0.90 -15.04
CA LEU A 15 -10.28 -1.99 -15.32
C LEU A 15 -9.04 -1.90 -14.42
N VAL A 16 -8.45 -0.71 -14.31
CA VAL A 16 -7.28 -0.46 -13.44
C VAL A 16 -7.62 -0.69 -11.96
N THR A 17 -8.82 -0.31 -11.51
CA THR A 17 -9.29 -0.64 -10.16
C THR A 17 -9.37 -2.15 -9.95
N GLY A 18 -9.78 -2.90 -10.97
CA GLY A 18 -9.79 -4.37 -10.97
C GLY A 18 -8.40 -4.99 -10.83
N VAL A 19 -7.39 -4.42 -11.49
CA VAL A 19 -5.98 -4.84 -11.36
C VAL A 19 -5.52 -4.69 -9.91
N LEU A 20 -5.72 -3.51 -9.31
CA LEU A 20 -5.33 -3.24 -7.93
C LEU A 20 -6.06 -4.18 -6.94
N ALA A 21 -7.36 -4.39 -7.13
CA ALA A 21 -8.14 -5.29 -6.28
C ALA A 21 -7.68 -6.75 -6.39
N THR A 22 -7.36 -7.21 -7.61
CA THR A 22 -6.89 -8.57 -7.87
C THR A 22 -5.53 -8.79 -7.22
N THR A 23 -4.60 -7.87 -7.41
CA THR A 23 -3.27 -7.92 -6.79
C THR A 23 -3.35 -7.95 -5.27
N ALA A 24 -4.20 -7.11 -4.66
CA ALA A 24 -4.41 -7.13 -3.20
C ALA A 24 -4.98 -8.47 -2.70
N LEU A 25 -5.94 -9.05 -3.41
CA LEU A 25 -6.53 -10.34 -3.06
C LEU A 25 -5.54 -11.50 -3.21
N GLU A 26 -4.71 -11.49 -4.25
CA GLU A 26 -3.64 -12.47 -4.45
C GLU A 26 -2.61 -12.40 -3.32
N ARG A 27 -2.19 -11.18 -2.93
CA ARG A 27 -1.30 -11.00 -1.76
C ARG A 27 -1.92 -11.57 -0.49
N HIS A 28 -3.18 -11.23 -0.22
CA HIS A 28 -3.90 -11.74 0.94
C HIS A 28 -3.94 -13.28 0.95
N ARG A 29 -4.30 -13.92 -0.17
CA ARG A 29 -4.33 -15.38 -0.29
C ARG A 29 -2.96 -16.01 -0.01
N THR A 30 -1.88 -15.44 -0.54
CA THR A 30 -0.54 -15.98 -0.32
C THR A 30 -0.12 -15.87 1.15
N ILE A 31 -0.42 -14.75 1.82
CA ILE A 31 -0.12 -14.58 3.24
C ILE A 31 -0.95 -15.55 4.10
N VAL A 32 -2.25 -15.69 3.82
CA VAL A 32 -3.12 -16.67 4.50
C VAL A 32 -2.55 -18.09 4.36
N ALA A 33 -2.17 -18.49 3.14
CA ALA A 33 -1.60 -19.81 2.91
C ALA A 33 -0.28 -20.04 3.66
N GLU A 34 0.57 -19.01 3.81
CA GLU A 34 1.80 -19.14 4.61
C GLU A 34 1.55 -19.25 6.11
N ILE A 35 0.51 -18.58 6.63
CA ILE A 35 0.09 -18.72 8.04
C ILE A 35 -0.43 -20.14 8.29
N GLU A 36 -1.30 -20.66 7.41
CA GLU A 36 -1.81 -22.03 7.51
C GLU A 36 -0.67 -23.06 7.43
N ARG A 37 0.34 -22.83 6.57
CA ARG A 37 1.49 -23.73 6.40
C ARG A 37 2.33 -23.88 7.66
N ILE A 38 2.37 -22.87 8.53
CA ILE A 38 3.06 -22.95 9.83
C ILE A 38 2.17 -23.49 10.96
N GLY A 39 0.94 -23.91 10.64
CA GLY A 39 0.01 -24.53 11.58
C GLY A 39 -0.81 -23.53 12.42
N GLU A 40 -0.79 -22.25 12.05
CA GLU A 40 -1.52 -21.19 12.74
C GLU A 40 -2.88 -20.92 12.08
N ASP A 41 -3.84 -20.40 12.85
CA ASP A 41 -5.14 -19.94 12.32
C ASP A 41 -5.03 -18.49 11.82
N PRO A 42 -5.21 -18.23 10.50
CA PRO A 42 -5.17 -16.88 9.94
C PRO A 42 -6.14 -15.91 10.60
N ALA A 43 -7.35 -16.35 10.95
CA ALA A 43 -8.34 -15.47 11.54
C ALA A 43 -7.92 -15.03 12.96
N ALA A 44 -7.48 -15.97 13.79
CA ALA A 44 -6.98 -15.69 15.12
C ALA A 44 -5.72 -14.79 15.09
N LEU A 45 -4.79 -15.04 14.17
CA LEU A 45 -3.54 -14.28 14.06
C LEU A 45 -3.76 -12.85 13.54
N MET A 46 -4.71 -12.65 12.63
CA MET A 46 -5.02 -11.31 12.09
C MET A 46 -5.95 -10.49 13.00
N ALA A 47 -6.77 -11.12 13.85
CA ALA A 47 -7.78 -10.46 14.67
C ALA A 47 -7.25 -9.30 15.53
N PRO A 48 -6.08 -9.39 16.21
CA PRO A 48 -5.53 -8.30 17.01
C PRO A 48 -5.24 -7.02 16.23
N HIS A 49 -5.05 -7.10 14.91
CA HIS A 49 -4.72 -5.94 14.06
C HIS A 49 -5.96 -5.28 13.43
N ARG A 50 -7.13 -5.90 13.57
CA ARG A 50 -8.36 -5.46 12.89
C ARG A 50 -8.70 -4.00 13.15
N GLU A 51 -8.75 -3.59 14.42
CA GLU A 51 -9.17 -2.23 14.79
C GLU A 51 -8.21 -1.16 14.23
N ALA A 52 -6.90 -1.40 14.30
CA ALA A 52 -5.91 -0.48 13.77
C ALA A 52 -6.01 -0.36 12.24
N ILE A 53 -6.27 -1.47 11.54
CA ILE A 53 -6.47 -1.48 10.09
C ILE A 53 -7.78 -0.78 9.71
N ASP A 54 -8.87 -1.06 10.43
CA ASP A 54 -10.18 -0.42 10.18
C ASP A 54 -10.06 1.10 10.31
N LEU A 55 -9.43 1.60 11.38
CA LEU A 55 -9.21 3.04 11.58
C LEU A 55 -8.30 3.65 10.50
N PHE A 56 -7.26 2.91 10.07
CA PHE A 56 -6.40 3.36 8.97
C PHE A 56 -7.18 3.47 7.66
N LEU A 57 -8.03 2.48 7.34
CA LEU A 57 -8.86 2.50 6.14
C LEU A 57 -9.90 3.63 6.18
N GLU A 58 -10.50 3.91 7.32
CA GLU A 58 -11.42 5.04 7.50
C GLU A 58 -10.73 6.39 7.22
N ARG A 59 -9.49 6.55 7.69
CA ARG A 59 -8.71 7.78 7.49
C ARG A 59 -8.18 7.96 6.07
N THR A 60 -8.07 6.88 5.31
CA THR A 60 -7.40 6.85 4.01
C THR A 60 -8.32 6.46 2.86
N SER A 61 -9.63 6.29 3.07
CA SER A 61 -10.55 5.82 2.03
C SER A 61 -10.66 6.74 0.81
N GLY A 62 -10.26 8.00 0.93
CA GLY A 62 -10.41 9.03 -0.10
C GLY A 62 -11.86 9.52 -0.22
N ALA A 63 -12.03 10.71 -0.79
CA ALA A 63 -13.34 11.33 -1.03
C ALA A 63 -14.00 10.83 -2.32
N ASP A 64 -13.20 10.38 -3.29
CA ASP A 64 -13.67 9.90 -4.59
C ASP A 64 -12.77 8.78 -5.14
N TRP A 65 -12.98 8.45 -6.42
CA TRP A 65 -12.20 7.43 -7.10
C TRP A 65 -10.72 7.78 -7.22
N TYR A 66 -10.37 9.02 -7.55
CA TYR A 66 -8.97 9.44 -7.74
C TYR A 66 -8.17 9.31 -6.44
N GLU A 67 -8.74 9.79 -5.34
CA GLU A 67 -8.13 9.66 -4.03
C GLU A 67 -8.06 8.20 -3.57
N SER A 68 -9.07 7.39 -3.89
CA SER A 68 -9.05 5.94 -3.61
C SER A 68 -7.93 5.21 -4.35
N MET A 69 -7.71 5.55 -5.62
CA MET A 69 -6.66 4.97 -6.44
C MET A 69 -5.27 5.43 -5.96
N LEU A 70 -5.12 6.71 -5.64
CA LEU A 70 -3.88 7.22 -5.06
C LEU A 70 -3.57 6.57 -3.70
N THR A 71 -4.58 6.41 -2.83
CA THR A 71 -4.44 5.64 -1.58
C THR A 71 -3.92 4.25 -1.89
N GLY A 72 -4.55 3.53 -2.81
CA GLY A 72 -4.12 2.20 -3.20
C GLY A 72 -2.66 2.14 -3.63
N TYR A 73 -2.26 3.03 -4.55
CA TYR A 73 -0.90 3.12 -5.07
C TYR A 73 0.13 3.48 -3.99
N VAL A 74 -0.10 4.56 -3.24
CA VAL A 74 0.86 5.07 -2.25
C VAL A 74 0.99 4.13 -1.05
N THR A 75 -0.14 3.69 -0.49
CA THR A 75 -0.12 2.84 0.70
C THR A 75 0.42 1.44 0.37
N ALA A 76 0.04 0.86 -0.77
CA ALA A 76 0.60 -0.42 -1.21
C ALA A 76 2.09 -0.29 -1.48
N GLY A 77 2.54 0.76 -2.18
CA GLY A 77 3.95 1.00 -2.46
C GLY A 77 4.80 1.08 -1.18
N ILE A 78 4.42 1.93 -0.23
CA ILE A 78 5.14 2.09 1.06
C ILE A 78 5.17 0.77 1.85
N LEU A 79 4.02 0.08 1.95
CA LEU A 79 3.93 -1.16 2.71
C LEU A 79 4.67 -2.31 2.02
N ASN A 80 4.63 -2.39 0.69
CA ASN A 80 5.38 -3.38 -0.10
C ASN A 80 6.89 -3.19 0.09
N ASP A 81 7.39 -1.96 0.04
CA ASP A 81 8.80 -1.67 0.32
C ASP A 81 9.16 -2.10 1.74
N LEU A 82 8.35 -1.72 2.73
CA LEU A 82 8.60 -2.06 4.13
C LEU A 82 8.63 -3.59 4.32
N PHE A 83 7.62 -4.30 3.87
CA PHE A 83 7.53 -5.75 4.03
C PHE A 83 8.58 -6.48 3.19
N GLY A 84 8.91 -6.01 1.99
CA GLY A 84 10.02 -6.54 1.20
C GLY A 84 11.36 -6.40 1.91
N ASN A 85 11.58 -5.30 2.63
CA ASN A 85 12.74 -5.13 3.50
C ASN A 85 12.74 -6.13 4.67
N LEU A 86 11.59 -6.28 5.34
CA LEU A 86 11.43 -7.21 6.47
C LEU A 86 11.56 -8.68 6.06
N LEU A 87 11.10 -9.06 4.86
CA LEU A 87 11.26 -10.42 4.35
C LEU A 87 12.72 -10.88 4.39
N ARG A 88 13.69 -9.98 4.21
CA ARG A 88 15.12 -10.35 4.17
C ARG A 88 15.63 -10.95 5.49
N SER A 89 14.99 -10.68 6.62
CA SER A 89 15.35 -11.27 7.91
C SER A 89 14.74 -12.67 8.15
N LEU A 90 13.75 -13.08 7.35
CA LEU A 90 13.09 -14.38 7.52
C LEU A 90 13.96 -15.55 7.00
N PRO A 91 13.72 -16.79 7.43
CA PRO A 91 14.37 -17.98 6.89
C PRO A 91 14.27 -18.09 5.35
N ILE A 92 15.32 -18.62 4.71
CA ILE A 92 15.47 -18.65 3.24
C ILE A 92 14.27 -19.27 2.51
N ASP A 93 13.69 -20.33 3.07
CA ASP A 93 12.57 -21.04 2.49
C ASP A 93 11.28 -20.19 2.51
N VAL A 94 11.06 -19.45 3.60
CA VAL A 94 9.96 -18.48 3.73
C VAL A 94 10.13 -17.34 2.73
N ARG A 95 11.36 -16.79 2.63
CA ARG A 95 11.67 -15.74 1.64
C ARG A 95 11.42 -16.19 0.22
N GLN A 96 11.76 -17.43 -0.11
CA GLN A 96 11.59 -17.96 -1.47
C GLN A 96 10.11 -18.07 -1.85
N ARG A 97 9.24 -18.51 -0.92
CA ARG A 97 7.79 -18.59 -1.15
C ARG A 97 7.13 -17.22 -1.24
N LEU A 98 7.58 -16.26 -0.43
CA LEU A 98 7.01 -14.91 -0.38
C LEU A 98 7.66 -13.91 -1.35
N ARG A 99 8.66 -14.34 -2.14
CA ARG A 99 9.54 -13.45 -2.93
C ARG A 99 8.79 -12.42 -3.77
N SER A 100 7.73 -12.84 -4.46
CA SER A 100 6.99 -11.99 -5.41
C SER A 100 5.72 -11.38 -4.82
N VAL A 101 5.44 -11.60 -3.53
CA VAL A 101 4.19 -11.14 -2.92
C VAL A 101 4.12 -9.62 -2.94
N PHE A 102 5.22 -8.95 -2.61
CA PHE A 102 5.28 -7.50 -2.53
C PHE A 102 5.78 -6.84 -3.83
N ASP A 103 5.83 -7.58 -4.94
CA ASP A 103 6.16 -6.99 -6.25
C ASP A 103 5.12 -5.95 -6.65
N ALA A 104 5.59 -4.79 -7.10
CA ALA A 104 4.81 -3.61 -7.49
C ALA A 104 4.17 -3.72 -8.89
N ARG A 105 3.58 -4.88 -9.21
CA ARG A 105 3.08 -5.21 -10.57
C ARG A 105 1.93 -4.32 -11.05
N GLU A 106 1.21 -3.71 -10.12
CA GLU A 106 0.07 -2.83 -10.38
C GLU A 106 0.47 -1.37 -10.62
N GLU A 107 1.66 -0.94 -10.17
CA GLU A 107 2.02 0.47 -10.09
C GLU A 107 1.96 1.17 -11.45
N ALA A 108 2.51 0.54 -12.49
CA ALA A 108 2.56 1.12 -13.84
C ALA A 108 1.15 1.44 -14.39
N ALA A 109 0.20 0.53 -14.24
CA ALA A 109 -1.17 0.72 -14.73
C ALA A 109 -1.92 1.83 -13.96
N VAL A 110 -1.65 1.98 -12.65
CA VAL A 110 -2.25 3.04 -11.85
C VAL A 110 -1.63 4.40 -12.18
N VAL A 111 -0.30 4.44 -12.36
CA VAL A 111 0.41 5.67 -12.75
C VAL A 111 -0.06 6.14 -14.12
N GLU A 112 -0.11 5.25 -15.11
CA GLU A 112 -0.59 5.59 -16.47
C GLU A 112 -1.99 6.21 -16.44
N GLU A 113 -2.95 5.55 -15.76
CA GLU A 113 -4.32 6.05 -15.70
C GLU A 113 -4.42 7.37 -14.92
N LEU A 114 -3.81 7.48 -13.73
CA LEU A 114 -3.90 8.71 -12.94
C LEU A 114 -3.22 9.90 -13.63
N THR A 115 -2.07 9.69 -14.27
CA THR A 115 -1.37 10.75 -15.01
C THR A 115 -2.23 11.30 -16.14
N ALA A 116 -2.93 10.44 -16.90
CA ALA A 116 -3.83 10.89 -17.95
C ALA A 116 -4.94 11.83 -17.43
N HIS A 117 -5.54 11.50 -16.28
CA HIS A 117 -6.56 12.38 -15.67
C HIS A 117 -5.96 13.67 -15.08
N ILE A 118 -4.73 13.63 -14.57
CA ILE A 118 -4.04 14.81 -14.03
C ILE A 118 -3.67 15.77 -15.17
N GLU A 119 -3.25 15.25 -16.32
CA GLU A 119 -2.96 16.04 -17.52
C GLU A 119 -4.22 16.72 -18.08
N ASP A 120 -5.35 16.02 -18.07
CA ASP A 120 -6.65 16.54 -18.51
C ASP A 120 -7.23 17.60 -17.54
N ASP A 121 -7.06 17.42 -16.22
CA ASP A 121 -7.53 18.36 -15.18
C ASP A 121 -6.48 18.62 -14.09
N PRO A 122 -5.75 19.74 -14.17
CA PRO A 122 -4.74 20.13 -13.18
C PRO A 122 -5.27 20.32 -11.74
N GLN A 123 -6.58 20.52 -11.56
CA GLN A 123 -7.17 20.60 -10.21
C GLN A 123 -7.12 19.25 -9.50
N ILE A 124 -7.26 18.15 -10.25
CA ILE A 124 -7.07 16.79 -9.72
C ILE A 124 -5.64 16.66 -9.20
N GLY A 125 -4.64 17.05 -9.99
CA GLY A 125 -3.24 16.97 -9.59
C GLY A 125 -2.93 17.70 -8.27
N SER A 126 -3.39 18.96 -8.15
CA SER A 126 -3.18 19.75 -6.93
C SER A 126 -3.80 19.10 -5.68
N ARG A 127 -5.01 18.54 -5.83
CA ARG A 127 -5.70 17.83 -4.75
C ARG A 127 -5.00 16.52 -4.39
N LEU A 128 -4.60 15.73 -5.39
CA LEU A 128 -3.90 14.47 -5.18
C LEU A 128 -2.51 14.67 -4.55
N ALA A 129 -1.80 15.76 -4.85
CA ALA A 129 -0.55 16.10 -4.17
C ALA A 129 -0.76 16.32 -2.66
N MET A 130 -1.80 17.06 -2.27
CA MET A 130 -2.16 17.24 -0.85
C MET A 130 -2.54 15.92 -0.19
N TRP A 131 -3.31 15.09 -0.89
CA TRP A 131 -3.72 13.78 -0.39
C TRP A 131 -2.52 12.84 -0.20
N GLY A 132 -1.60 12.77 -1.17
CA GLY A 132 -0.37 11.98 -1.10
C GLY A 132 0.49 12.31 0.12
N ARG A 133 0.67 13.61 0.42
CA ARG A 133 1.39 14.07 1.63
C ARG A 133 0.77 13.61 2.93
N ARG A 134 -0.56 13.58 2.99
CA ARG A 134 -1.28 13.06 4.16
C ARG A 134 -1.10 11.55 4.26
N LEU A 135 -1.23 10.84 3.15
CA LEU A 135 -1.15 9.38 3.09
C LEU A 135 0.19 8.83 3.59
N VAL A 136 1.32 9.47 3.26
CA VAL A 136 2.63 9.01 3.77
C VAL A 136 2.69 9.07 5.29
N GLY A 137 2.19 10.14 5.91
CA GLY A 137 2.14 10.28 7.36
C GLY A 137 1.26 9.22 8.02
N ASP A 138 0.04 9.04 7.54
CA ASP A 138 -0.91 8.04 8.06
C ASP A 138 -0.36 6.61 7.91
N THR A 139 0.29 6.31 6.78
CA THR A 139 0.87 4.98 6.49
C THR A 139 2.09 4.68 7.36
N LEU A 140 3.00 5.65 7.51
CA LEU A 140 4.16 5.50 8.38
C LEU A 140 3.75 5.36 9.85
N LEU A 141 2.71 6.08 10.28
CA LEU A 141 2.20 6.00 11.65
C LEU A 141 1.65 4.61 11.95
N VAL A 142 0.79 4.05 11.10
CA VAL A 142 0.24 2.70 11.32
C VAL A 142 1.33 1.63 11.25
N ALA A 143 2.30 1.77 10.33
CA ALA A 143 3.42 0.84 10.21
C ALA A 143 4.33 0.86 11.44
N ARG A 144 4.69 2.05 11.94
CA ARG A 144 5.47 2.21 13.18
C ARG A 144 4.74 1.64 14.39
N SER A 145 3.43 1.89 14.50
CA SER A 145 2.61 1.33 15.59
C SER A 145 2.60 -0.19 15.55
N ALA A 146 2.41 -0.78 14.37
CA ALA A 146 2.40 -2.24 14.21
C ALA A 146 3.75 -2.85 14.58
N LEU A 147 4.87 -2.26 14.14
CA LEU A 147 6.21 -2.77 14.47
C LEU A 147 6.58 -2.55 15.95
N ALA A 148 6.21 -1.43 16.56
CA ALA A 148 6.45 -1.19 17.97
C ALA A 148 5.75 -2.23 18.87
N SER A 149 4.62 -2.80 18.45
CA SER A 149 3.96 -3.88 19.17
C SER A 149 4.70 -5.22 19.12
N HIS A 150 5.60 -5.44 18.15
CA HIS A 150 6.24 -6.75 17.90
C HIS A 150 7.78 -6.73 17.92
N ALA A 151 8.42 -5.56 17.82
CA ALA A 151 9.86 -5.42 17.62
C ALA A 151 10.44 -4.21 18.40
N ARG A 152 10.11 -4.09 19.69
CA ARG A 152 10.48 -2.94 20.54
C ARG A 152 12.00 -2.69 20.63
N GLU A 153 12.81 -3.73 20.54
CA GLU A 153 14.27 -3.65 20.74
C GLU A 153 15.04 -3.26 19.47
N ASP A 154 14.42 -3.34 18.29
CA ASP A 154 15.08 -3.08 16.99
C ASP A 154 14.67 -1.74 16.34
N GLN A 155 13.97 -0.87 17.07
CA GLN A 155 13.38 0.36 16.51
C GLN A 155 14.44 1.30 15.89
N GLU A 156 15.60 1.47 16.54
CA GLU A 156 16.70 2.33 16.04
C GLU A 156 17.31 1.79 14.74
N ARG A 157 17.33 0.46 14.57
CA ARG A 157 17.87 -0.19 13.37
C ARG A 157 16.96 -0.03 12.16
N LEU A 158 15.70 0.36 12.38
CA LEU A 158 14.71 0.60 11.33
C LEU A 158 14.70 2.06 10.84
N GLU A 159 15.36 3.00 11.50
CA GLU A 159 15.40 4.41 11.05
C GLU A 159 15.93 4.62 9.62
N PRO A 160 16.98 3.91 9.16
CA PRO A 160 17.37 3.95 7.76
C PRO A 160 16.27 3.46 6.80
N VAL A 161 15.49 2.46 7.22
CA VAL A 161 14.36 1.93 6.43
C VAL A 161 13.28 3.01 6.31
N TRP A 162 12.92 3.68 7.41
CA TRP A 162 11.93 4.77 7.37
C TRP A 162 12.34 5.92 6.45
N THR A 163 13.63 6.28 6.47
CA THR A 163 14.17 7.32 5.58
C THR A 163 14.05 6.92 4.11
N GLU A 164 14.38 5.67 3.77
CA GLU A 164 14.25 5.17 2.40
C GLU A 164 12.78 5.11 1.94
N LEU A 165 11.85 4.75 2.83
CA LEU A 165 10.42 4.74 2.51
C LEU A 165 9.89 6.13 2.16
N ILE A 166 10.36 7.17 2.85
CA ILE A 166 10.01 8.57 2.53
C ILE A 166 10.57 8.95 1.16
N ALA A 167 11.84 8.62 0.89
CA ALA A 167 12.47 8.90 -0.41
C ALA A 167 11.77 8.14 -1.56
N ALA A 168 11.37 6.89 -1.33
CA ALA A 168 10.60 6.09 -2.29
C ALA A 168 9.19 6.67 -2.52
N HIS A 169 8.54 7.20 -1.48
CA HIS A 169 7.28 7.93 -1.62
C HIS A 169 7.44 9.19 -2.48
N THR A 170 8.48 9.99 -2.28
CA THR A 170 8.75 11.16 -3.13
C THR A 170 8.86 10.75 -4.61
N ARG A 171 9.64 9.71 -4.92
CA ARG A 171 9.75 9.19 -6.30
C ARG A 171 8.41 8.72 -6.88
N ARG A 172 7.54 8.13 -6.06
CA ARG A 172 6.19 7.70 -6.48
C ARG A 172 5.28 8.88 -6.84
N MET A 173 5.36 9.97 -6.08
CA MET A 173 4.62 11.19 -6.36
C MET A 173 5.18 11.88 -7.61
N ASP A 174 6.51 11.95 -7.75
CA ASP A 174 7.17 12.50 -8.94
C ASP A 174 6.78 11.74 -10.22
N ALA A 175 6.60 10.42 -10.14
CA ALA A 175 6.14 9.60 -11.27
C ALA A 175 4.72 9.95 -11.77
N LEU A 176 3.91 10.60 -10.93
CA LEU A 176 2.59 11.15 -11.27
C LEU A 176 2.66 12.63 -11.69
N GLY A 177 3.86 13.22 -11.76
CA GLY A 177 4.06 14.66 -11.96
C GLY A 177 3.63 15.50 -10.75
N LEU A 178 3.55 14.90 -9.56
CA LEU A 178 3.07 15.53 -8.33
C LEU A 178 4.23 15.80 -7.36
N THR A 179 4.15 16.92 -6.64
CA THR A 179 5.09 17.20 -5.56
C THR A 179 4.64 16.57 -4.25
N ALA A 180 5.52 15.77 -3.65
CA ALA A 180 5.40 15.29 -2.28
C ALA A 180 5.73 16.39 -1.26
#